data_AF-A0A1B6KVS1-F1
#
_entry.id   AF-A0A1B6KVS1-F1
#
_cell.length_a   1.000
_cell.length_b   1.000
_cell.length_c   1.000
_cell.angle_alpha   90.00
_cell.angle_beta   90.00
_cell.angle_gamma   90.00
#
_symmetry.space_group_name_H-M   'P 1'
#
loop_
_entity.id
_entity.type
_entity.pdbx_description
1 polymer ?
#
loop_
_entity_poly.entity_id
_entity_poly.type
_entity_poly.pdbx_seq_one_letter_code
_entity_poly.pdbx_strand_id
1 'polypeptide(L)'
;RNVCFTVVHKVAVIVLIVLLKVVMENNEDNVIGKKRKGNKDLWKRNVLKKAKVRGNEFVDARGNIVPRKTTGTACSCKRKNCFDIVTEEEQEEILRHFCD
;
A
#
# COMPACT_ATOMS: atom_id res chain seq x y z
N ARG A 1 -22.75 -48.48 -34.63
CA ARG A 1 -21.27 -48.55 -34.51
C ARG A 1 -20.75 -47.16 -34.18
N ASN A 2 -20.59 -46.80 -32.89
CA ASN A 2 -19.87 -45.58 -32.45
C ASN A 2 -19.42 -45.64 -30.98
N VAL A 3 -19.62 -46.78 -30.29
CA VAL A 3 -19.31 -46.90 -28.87
C VAL A 3 -17.80 -47.03 -28.62
N CYS A 4 -17.05 -47.62 -29.57
CA CYS A 4 -15.60 -47.85 -29.45
C CYS A 4 -14.77 -46.55 -29.47
N PHE A 5 -15.16 -45.55 -30.28
CA PHE A 5 -14.42 -44.29 -30.42
C PHE A 5 -14.46 -43.44 -29.15
N THR A 6 -15.62 -43.39 -28.48
CA THR A 6 -15.78 -42.61 -27.24
C THR A 6 -14.99 -43.19 -26.07
N VAL A 7 -14.82 -44.52 -26.00
CA VAL A 7 -14.04 -45.19 -24.96
C VAL A 7 -12.55 -44.93 -25.17
N VAL A 8 -12.06 -45.06 -26.40
CA VAL A 8 -10.65 -44.80 -26.73
C VAL A 8 -10.29 -43.33 -26.48
N HIS A 9 -11.16 -42.39 -26.85
CA HIS A 9 -10.94 -40.97 -26.60
C HIS A 9 -10.96 -40.64 -25.09
N LYS A 10 -11.89 -41.23 -24.31
CA LYS A 10 -11.93 -41.06 -22.86
C LYS A 10 -10.67 -41.61 -22.18
N VAL A 11 -10.18 -42.77 -22.60
CA VAL A 11 -8.93 -43.36 -22.08
C VAL A 11 -7.74 -42.46 -22.42
N ALA A 12 -7.63 -41.96 -23.66
CA ALA A 12 -6.56 -41.05 -24.06
C ALA A 12 -6.57 -39.74 -23.24
N VAL A 13 -7.74 -39.15 -22.98
CA VAL A 13 -7.88 -37.96 -22.14
C VAL A 13 -7.48 -38.25 -20.69
N ILE A 14 -7.87 -39.40 -20.13
CA ILE A 14 -7.47 -39.79 -18.77
C ILE A 14 -5.95 -39.97 -18.67
N VAL A 15 -5.32 -40.63 -19.64
CA VAL A 15 -3.86 -40.81 -19.68
C VAL A 15 -3.14 -39.46 -19.76
N LEU A 16 -3.63 -38.52 -20.58
CA LEU A 16 -3.06 -37.17 -20.68
C LEU A 16 -3.20 -36.38 -19.37
N ILE A 17 -4.35 -36.48 -18.69
CA ILE A 17 -4.58 -35.84 -17.38
C ILE A 17 -3.65 -36.43 -16.32
N VAL A 18 -3.43 -37.74 -16.31
CA VAL A 18 -2.53 -38.41 -15.37
C VAL A 18 -1.09 -37.99 -15.62
N LEU A 19 -0.64 -37.95 -16.89
CA LEU A 19 0.71 -37.49 -17.24
C LEU A 19 0.93 -36.03 -16.85
N LEU A 20 -0.04 -35.15 -17.09
CA LEU A 20 0.04 -33.75 -16.68
C LEU A 20 0.13 -33.60 -15.16
N LYS A 21 -0.62 -34.40 -14.38
CA LYS A 21 -0.54 -34.40 -12.91
C LYS A 21 0.84 -34.85 -12.41
N VAL A 22 1.40 -35.92 -12.98
CA VAL A 22 2.73 -36.43 -12.59
C VAL A 22 3.84 -35.40 -12.81
N VAL A 23 3.74 -34.60 -13.88
CA VAL A 23 4.71 -33.52 -14.16
C VAL A 23 4.63 -32.38 -13.14
N MET A 24 3.50 -32.19 -12.47
CA MET A 24 3.30 -31.06 -11.53
C MET A 24 3.76 -31.34 -10.09
N GLU A 25 4.18 -32.56 -9.75
CA GLU A 25 4.36 -32.97 -8.34
C GLU A 25 5.81 -33.05 -7.84
N ASN A 26 6.80 -32.61 -8.62
CA ASN A 26 8.21 -32.61 -8.17
C ASN A 26 8.84 -31.23 -8.26
N ASN A 27 8.65 -30.44 -7.20
CA ASN A 27 9.52 -29.31 -6.91
C ASN A 27 9.91 -29.39 -5.44
N GLU A 28 10.98 -30.14 -5.15
CA GLU A 28 11.64 -30.08 -3.86
C GLU A 28 12.30 -28.70 -3.73
N ASP A 29 11.52 -27.73 -3.28
CA ASP A 29 12.02 -26.45 -2.82
C ASP A 29 12.91 -26.71 -1.61
N ASN A 30 14.22 -26.64 -1.81
CA ASN A 30 15.20 -26.62 -0.74
C ASN A 30 14.87 -25.43 0.21
N VAL A 31 14.17 -25.72 1.33
CA VAL A 31 13.72 -24.69 2.27
C VAL A 31 14.90 -24.18 3.09
N ILE A 32 15.73 -23.35 2.46
CA ILE A 32 16.57 -22.40 3.18
C ILE A 32 15.61 -21.41 3.82
N GLY A 33 15.49 -21.46 5.15
CA GLY A 33 14.54 -20.65 5.92
C GLY A 33 14.49 -19.20 5.42
N LYS A 34 13.36 -18.80 4.83
CA LYS A 34 13.20 -17.48 4.22
C LYS A 34 13.26 -16.42 5.31
N LYS A 35 14.33 -15.62 5.33
CA LYS A 35 14.44 -14.46 6.24
C LYS A 35 13.21 -13.56 6.04
N ARG A 36 12.50 -13.24 7.12
CA ARG A 36 11.36 -12.31 7.06
C ARG A 36 11.85 -10.97 6.52
N LYS A 37 11.40 -10.57 5.33
CA LYS A 37 11.64 -9.23 4.79
C LYS A 37 10.65 -8.27 5.44
N GLY A 38 11.10 -7.50 6.43
CA GLY A 38 10.27 -6.50 7.08
C GLY A 38 9.90 -5.37 6.10
N ASN A 39 8.62 -5.01 6.04
CA ASN A 39 8.19 -3.82 5.32
C ASN A 39 8.52 -2.57 6.15
N LYS A 40 9.50 -1.80 5.68
CA LYS A 40 9.95 -0.58 6.38
C LYS A 40 8.85 0.48 6.48
N ASP A 41 7.91 0.53 5.55
CA ASP A 41 6.85 1.54 5.57
C ASP A 41 5.86 1.32 6.71
N LEU A 42 5.69 0.08 7.16
CA LEU A 42 4.81 -0.29 8.27
C LEU A 42 5.48 -0.17 9.63
N TRP A 43 6.76 0.21 9.68
CA TRP A 43 7.43 0.45 10.95
C TRP A 43 6.79 1.64 11.64
N LYS A 44 6.36 1.46 12.90
CA LYS A 44 5.66 2.50 13.68
C LYS A 44 6.34 3.88 13.59
N ARG A 45 7.67 3.92 13.68
CA ARG A 45 8.46 5.15 13.55
C ARG A 45 8.32 5.80 12.16
N ASN A 46 8.30 5.03 11.09
CA ASN A 46 8.19 5.53 9.73
C ASN A 46 6.76 6.01 9.44
N VAL A 47 5.74 5.26 9.89
CA VAL A 47 4.34 5.69 9.84
C VAL A 47 4.17 7.02 10.56
N LEU A 48 4.70 7.13 11.79
CA LEU A 48 4.62 8.36 12.60
C LEU A 48 5.36 9.55 11.94
N LYS A 49 6.55 9.30 11.38
CA LYS A 49 7.30 10.33 10.64
C LYS A 49 6.51 10.84 9.43
N LYS A 50 5.91 9.94 8.64
CA LYS A 50 5.07 10.31 7.49
C LYS A 50 3.87 11.14 7.93
N ALA A 51 3.17 10.74 8.99
CA ALA A 51 2.05 11.50 9.53
C ALA A 51 2.47 12.92 9.99
N LYS A 52 3.61 13.05 10.69
CA LYS A 52 4.16 14.34 11.12
C LYS A 52 4.51 15.28 9.97
N VAL A 53 5.14 14.76 8.92
CA VAL A 53 5.53 15.55 7.74
C VAL A 53 4.28 16.05 6.99
N ARG A 54 3.29 15.17 6.77
CA ARG A 54 2.01 15.55 6.15
C ARG A 54 1.14 16.45 7.02
N GLY A 55 1.44 16.53 8.32
CA GLY A 55 0.59 17.22 9.27
C GLY A 55 -0.73 16.49 9.54
N ASN A 56 -0.81 15.19 9.31
CA ASN A 56 -1.98 14.37 9.64
C ASN A 56 -2.10 14.17 11.16
N GLU A 57 -3.28 13.77 11.61
CA GLU A 57 -3.47 13.32 12.99
C GLU A 57 -2.59 12.10 13.28
N PHE A 58 -2.00 12.06 14.48
CA PHE A 58 -1.21 10.92 14.92
C PHE A 58 -1.25 10.75 16.44
N VAL A 59 -0.92 9.54 16.90
CA VAL A 59 -0.74 9.24 18.33
C VAL A 59 0.73 9.40 18.70
N ASP A 60 1.01 10.24 19.70
CA ASP A 60 2.37 10.44 20.20
C ASP A 60 2.84 9.27 21.08
N ALA A 61 4.12 9.24 21.43
CA ALA A 61 4.71 8.20 22.28
C ALA A 61 4.03 8.07 23.66
N ARG A 62 3.40 9.15 24.14
CA ARG A 62 2.64 9.21 25.40
C ARG A 62 1.19 8.70 25.28
N GLY A 63 0.74 8.33 24.08
CA GLY A 63 -0.64 7.93 23.81
C GLY A 63 -1.61 9.08 23.53
N ASN A 64 -1.13 10.32 23.49
CA ASN A 64 -1.96 11.49 23.20
C ASN A 64 -2.24 11.59 21.70
N ILE A 65 -3.47 11.93 21.33
CA ILE A 65 -3.85 12.25 19.95
C ILE A 65 -3.40 13.68 19.64
N VAL A 66 -2.51 13.82 18.67
CA VAL A 66 -2.09 15.10 18.12
C VAL A 66 -2.93 15.35 16.86
N PRO A 67 -3.75 16.42 16.84
CA PRO A 67 -4.67 16.67 15.73
C PRO A 67 -3.92 17.04 14.45
N ARG A 68 -4.65 16.91 13.32
CA ARG A 68 -4.19 17.38 12.01
C ARG A 68 -3.86 18.88 12.07
N LYS A 69 -2.77 19.28 11.43
CA LYS A 69 -2.42 20.70 11.27
C LYS A 69 -3.45 21.41 10.41
N THR A 70 -3.92 22.55 10.87
CA THR A 70 -4.81 23.44 10.12
C THR A 70 -4.13 24.79 9.90
N THR A 71 -4.56 25.49 8.85
CA THR A 71 -4.19 26.89 8.67
C THR A 71 -4.71 27.70 9.85
N GLY A 72 -3.85 28.54 10.43
CA GLY A 72 -4.23 29.44 11.52
C GLY A 72 -5.02 30.65 11.02
N THR A 73 -5.53 31.45 11.97
CA THR A 73 -6.11 32.76 11.66
C THR A 73 -5.06 33.71 11.08
N ALA A 74 -5.53 34.77 10.42
CA ALA A 74 -4.65 35.84 9.94
C ALA A 74 -3.74 36.36 11.06
N CYS A 75 -2.48 36.60 10.70
CA CYS A 75 -1.42 37.08 11.59
C CYS A 75 -1.72 38.52 12.04
N SER A 76 -1.58 38.81 13.34
CA SER A 76 -1.70 40.17 13.89
C SER A 76 -0.38 40.96 13.85
N CYS A 77 0.57 40.56 13.02
CA CYS A 77 1.89 41.17 12.92
C CYS A 77 1.80 42.63 12.44
N LYS A 78 2.78 43.46 12.84
CA LYS A 78 2.86 44.88 12.43
C LYS A 78 2.82 45.08 10.91
N ARG A 79 3.38 44.12 10.16
CA ARG A 79 3.20 44.01 8.71
C ARG A 79 1.95 43.16 8.46
N LYS A 80 0.78 43.80 8.44
CA LYS A 80 -0.53 43.13 8.38
C LYS A 80 -0.79 42.38 7.06
N ASN A 81 0.13 42.51 6.10
CA ASN A 81 -0.06 42.15 4.71
C ASN A 81 0.34 40.69 4.40
N CYS A 82 0.68 39.87 5.40
CA CYS A 82 1.16 38.49 5.15
C CYS A 82 0.15 37.61 4.41
N PHE A 83 -1.14 37.84 4.66
CA PHE A 83 -2.25 37.13 4.02
C PHE A 83 -2.81 37.88 2.80
N ASP A 84 -2.33 39.10 2.53
CA ASP A 84 -2.70 39.87 1.34
C ASP A 84 -1.78 39.55 0.15
N ILE A 85 -0.60 38.96 0.42
CA ILE A 85 0.40 38.60 -0.60
C ILE A 85 0.02 37.31 -1.33
N VAL A 86 -0.67 36.41 -0.65
CA VAL A 86 -1.04 35.07 -1.16
C VAL A 86 -2.54 34.96 -1.07
N THR A 87 -3.20 34.71 -2.19
CA THR A 87 -4.65 34.51 -2.19
C THR A 87 -5.01 33.19 -1.52
N GLU A 88 -6.28 33.03 -1.12
CA GLU A 88 -6.76 31.78 -0.54
C GLU A 88 -6.62 30.60 -1.52
N GLU A 89 -6.79 30.86 -2.82
CA GLU A 89 -6.63 29.89 -3.90
C GLU A 89 -5.17 29.41 -4.04
N GLU A 90 -4.22 30.34 -4.04
CA GLU A 90 -2.79 30.03 -4.08
C GLU A 90 -2.35 29.28 -2.81
N GLN A 91 -2.91 29.67 -1.66
CA GLN A 91 -2.67 28.99 -0.40
C GLN A 91 -3.17 27.54 -0.45
N GLU A 92 -4.39 27.31 -0.94
CA GLU A 92 -4.93 25.97 -1.11
C GLU A 92 -4.08 25.13 -2.07
N GLU A 93 -3.63 25.70 -3.19
CA GLU A 93 -2.79 25.01 -4.16
C GLU A 93 -1.45 24.57 -3.53
N ILE A 94 -0.80 25.46 -2.79
CA ILE A 94 0.42 25.15 -2.04
C ILE A 94 0.14 24.02 -1.05
N LEU A 95 -0.94 24.09 -0.29
CA LEU A 95 -1.29 23.08 0.70
C LEU A 95 -1.58 21.72 0.05
N ARG A 96 -2.30 21.66 -1.08
CA ARG A 96 -2.53 20.40 -1.82
C ARG A 96 -1.22 19.77 -2.27
N HIS A 97 -0.25 20.55 -2.72
CA HIS A 97 1.02 20.02 -3.21
C HIS A 97 1.90 19.44 -2.08
N PHE A 98 1.83 20.00 -0.87
CA PHE A 98 2.74 19.62 0.23
C PHE A 98 2.08 18.75 1.32
N CYS A 99 0.76 18.75 1.46
CA CYS A 99 0.05 18.12 2.56
C CYS A 99 -0.72 16.84 2.19
N ASP A 100 -1.09 16.64 0.92
CA ASP A 100 -1.68 15.38 0.43
C ASP A 100 -0.60 14.33 0.05
#